data_AF-A0A3Q1G2G9-F1
#
_entry.id   AF-A0A3Q1G2G9-F1
#
_cell.length_a   1.000
_cell.length_b   1.000
_cell.length_c   1.000
_cell.angle_alpha   90.00
_cell.angle_beta   90.00
_cell.angle_gamma   90.00
#
_symmetry.space_group_name_H-M   'P 1'
#
loop_
_entity.id
_entity.type
_entity.pdbx_description
1 polymer ?
#
loop_
_entity_poly.entity_id
_entity_poly.type
_entity_poly.pdbx_seq_one_letter_code
_entity_poly.pdbx_strand_id
1 'polypeptide(L)'
;IPLCVLTHSTLTYSDCGFGDGGEGICILCEEGKFSTETGVAPCRRCTQCRLLNRPEEAACSSTTDALCGRCLPGSVIPLTSA
;
A
#
# COMPACT_ATOMS: atom_id res chain seq x y z
N ILE A 1 17.04 -14.26 -13.08
CA ILE A 1 16.39 -13.69 -11.89
C ILE A 1 14.97 -13.36 -12.32
N PRO A 2 13.92 -14.05 -11.85
CA PRO A 2 12.57 -13.66 -12.22
C PRO A 2 12.36 -12.26 -11.64
N LEU A 3 12.18 -11.26 -12.49
CA LEU A 3 11.77 -9.94 -12.00
C LEU A 3 10.36 -10.11 -11.45
N CYS A 4 10.19 -9.99 -10.13
CA CYS A 4 8.85 -9.93 -9.56
C CYS A 4 8.08 -8.79 -10.23
N VAL A 5 6.95 -9.16 -10.83
CA VAL A 5 6.05 -8.23 -11.51
C VAL A 5 5.36 -7.33 -10.49
N LEU A 6 4.74 -6.25 -10.96
CA LEU A 6 3.86 -5.45 -10.10
C LEU A 6 2.84 -6.39 -9.45
N THR A 7 2.47 -6.15 -8.18
CA THR A 7 1.69 -7.06 -7.27
C THR A 7 2.47 -8.13 -6.51
N HIS A 8 3.75 -8.34 -6.83
CA HIS A 8 4.56 -9.35 -6.15
C HIS A 8 5.72 -8.72 -5.37
N SER A 9 6.10 -9.39 -4.29
CA SER A 9 7.32 -9.09 -3.54
C SER A 9 8.19 -10.31 -3.42
N THR A 10 9.50 -10.08 -3.38
CA THR A 10 10.45 -11.12 -3.04
C THR A 10 10.30 -11.48 -1.57
N LEU A 11 9.80 -12.68 -1.29
CA LEU A 11 9.91 -13.26 0.03
C LEU A 11 11.28 -13.94 0.12
N THR A 12 12.27 -13.24 0.64
CA THR A 12 13.50 -13.89 1.08
C THR A 12 13.18 -14.58 2.40
N TYR A 13 13.24 -15.91 2.46
CA TYR A 13 12.93 -16.73 3.66
C TYR A 13 13.81 -16.42 4.89
N SER A 14 14.71 -15.45 4.80
CA SER A 14 15.66 -15.11 5.86
C SER A 14 15.83 -13.59 5.97
N ASP A 15 15.13 -12.98 6.93
CA ASP A 15 15.72 -11.86 7.70
C ASP A 15 16.75 -12.44 8.68
N CYS A 16 17.76 -13.14 8.16
CA CYS A 16 18.93 -13.52 8.91
C CYS A 16 20.18 -13.22 8.07
N GLY A 17 20.62 -11.96 8.12
CA GLY A 17 22.03 -11.62 7.94
C GLY A 17 22.65 -11.84 6.57
N PHE A 18 23.06 -10.74 5.95
CA PHE A 18 24.31 -10.60 5.20
C PHE A 18 24.71 -11.75 4.24
N GLY A 19 24.38 -11.55 2.96
CA GLY A 19 25.10 -12.18 1.86
C GLY A 19 24.45 -13.45 1.30
N ASP A 20 24.66 -13.61 0.00
CA ASP A 20 24.29 -14.75 -0.83
C ASP A 20 22.89 -14.72 -1.46
N GLY A 21 22.89 -14.85 -2.79
CA GLY A 21 21.75 -14.70 -3.68
C GLY A 21 20.76 -15.85 -3.55
N GLY A 22 20.05 -15.90 -2.43
CA GLY A 22 18.91 -16.76 -2.23
C GLY A 22 17.86 -16.49 -3.32
N GLU A 23 17.36 -17.56 -3.90
CA GLU A 23 16.23 -17.59 -4.83
C GLU A 23 15.02 -16.86 -4.22
N GLY A 24 14.94 -15.55 -4.46
CA GLY A 24 13.79 -14.75 -4.07
C GLY A 24 12.56 -15.24 -4.82
N ILE A 25 11.67 -15.92 -4.11
CA ILE A 25 10.39 -16.37 -4.66
C ILE A 25 9.45 -15.17 -4.69
N CYS A 26 8.86 -14.89 -5.85
CA CYS A 26 7.86 -13.85 -5.99
C CYS A 26 6.53 -14.36 -5.41
N ILE A 27 6.10 -13.78 -4.31
CA ILE A 27 4.77 -14.06 -3.73
C ILE A 27 3.83 -12.89 -4.01
N LEU A 28 2.55 -13.19 -4.19
CA LEU A 28 1.50 -12.16 -4.26
C LEU A 28 1.43 -11.39 -2.95
N CYS A 29 1.22 -10.08 -3.05
CA CYS A 29 0.88 -9.28 -1.90
C CYS A 29 -0.43 -9.79 -1.27
N GLU A 30 -0.40 -9.99 0.05
CA GLU A 30 -1.58 -10.33 0.85
C GLU A 30 -2.65 -9.23 0.75
N GLU A 31 -3.92 -9.58 1.00
CA GLU A 31 -5.01 -8.60 1.04
C GLU A 31 -4.69 -7.43 1.99
N GLY A 32 -4.93 -6.21 1.50
CA GLY A 32 -4.56 -4.99 2.23
C GLY A 32 -3.09 -4.60 2.11
N LYS A 33 -2.34 -5.19 1.17
CA LYS A 33 -1.00 -4.73 0.78
C LYS A 33 -0.89 -4.51 -0.73
N PHE A 34 0.02 -3.63 -1.12
CA PHE A 34 0.27 -3.28 -2.52
C PHE A 34 1.77 -3.15 -2.81
N SER A 35 2.17 -3.34 -4.07
CA SER A 35 3.53 -3.07 -4.54
C SER A 35 3.50 -2.23 -5.83
N THR A 36 4.08 -1.04 -5.77
CA THR A 36 4.22 -0.12 -6.91
C THR A 36 5.49 -0.35 -7.72
N GLU A 37 6.44 -1.13 -7.19
CA GLU A 37 7.77 -1.30 -7.77
C GLU A 37 7.98 -2.76 -8.16
N THR A 38 8.65 -2.98 -9.29
CA THR A 38 9.09 -4.30 -9.73
C THR A 38 10.41 -4.66 -9.05
N GLY A 39 10.64 -5.95 -8.78
CA GLY A 39 11.89 -6.44 -8.18
C GLY A 39 11.80 -6.77 -6.69
N VAL A 40 12.76 -6.29 -5.89
CA VAL A 40 13.00 -6.70 -4.48
C VAL A 40 12.19 -5.89 -3.46
N ALA A 41 11.33 -4.97 -3.92
CA ALA A 41 10.57 -4.10 -3.04
C ALA A 41 9.52 -4.90 -2.23
N PRO A 42 9.44 -4.71 -0.90
CA PRO A 42 8.43 -5.38 -0.08
C PRO A 42 7.04 -4.76 -0.27
N CYS A 43 6.00 -5.58 -0.17
CA CYS A 43 4.61 -5.14 -0.22
C CYS A 43 4.35 -4.15 0.93
N ARG A 44 3.88 -2.95 0.59
CA ARG A 44 3.49 -1.94 1.58
C ARG A 44 2.04 -2.17 2.01
N ARG A 45 1.72 -1.88 3.27
CA ARG A 45 0.33 -1.91 3.74
C ARG A 45 -0.44 -0.74 3.15
N CYS A 46 -1.67 -1.01 2.73
CA CYS A 46 -2.58 0.01 2.23
C CYS A 46 -2.93 1.02 3.32
N THR A 47 -3.02 2.30 2.95
CA THR A 47 -3.57 3.35 3.81
C THR A 47 -5.04 3.06 4.13
N GLN A 48 -5.42 3.12 5.42
CA GLN A 48 -6.81 2.93 5.83
C GLN A 48 -7.51 4.28 6.03
N CYS A 49 -8.21 4.76 5.00
CA CYS A 49 -8.88 6.07 5.03
C CYS A 49 -9.90 6.18 6.17
N ARG A 50 -10.56 5.06 6.52
CA ARG A 50 -11.48 4.98 7.65
C ARG A 50 -10.82 5.31 9.00
N LEU A 51 -9.58 4.86 9.23
CA LEU A 51 -8.84 5.19 10.45
C LEU A 51 -8.42 6.67 10.49
N LEU A 52 -8.27 7.28 9.32
CA LEU A 52 -7.95 8.71 9.16
C LEU A 52 -9.21 9.60 9.18
N ASN A 53 -10.39 9.03 9.42
CA ASN A 53 -11.68 9.73 9.36
C ASN A 53 -11.89 10.46 8.02
N ARG A 54 -11.46 9.83 6.92
CA ARG A 54 -11.56 10.33 5.55
C ARG A 54 -12.35 9.34 4.69
N PRO A 55 -13.12 9.81 3.70
CA PRO A 55 -13.75 8.92 2.73
C PRO A 55 -12.67 8.29 1.85
N GLU A 56 -12.89 7.04 1.45
CA GLU A 56 -12.05 6.36 0.46
C GLU A 56 -12.53 6.78 -0.93
N GLU A 57 -11.70 7.52 -1.66
CA GLU A 57 -11.98 7.96 -3.03
C GLU A 57 -11.59 6.86 -4.04
N ALA A 58 -10.53 6.11 -3.73
CA ALA A 58 -10.15 4.92 -4.48
C ALA A 58 -9.71 3.82 -3.52
N ALA A 59 -10.22 2.61 -3.75
CA ALA A 59 -9.83 1.43 -2.99
C ALA A 59 -8.37 1.06 -3.24
N CYS A 60 -7.74 0.47 -2.24
CA CYS A 60 -6.42 -0.13 -2.43
C CYS A 60 -6.49 -1.27 -3.44
N SER A 61 -5.46 -1.39 -4.26
CA SER A 61 -5.28 -2.49 -5.20
C SER A 61 -3.89 -3.09 -5.00
N SER A 62 -3.64 -4.25 -5.59
CA SER A 62 -2.36 -4.95 -5.49
C SER A 62 -1.17 -4.14 -6.05
N THR A 63 -1.41 -3.08 -6.83
CA THR A 63 -0.39 -2.17 -7.37
C THR A 63 -0.47 -0.73 -6.87
N THR A 64 -1.53 -0.33 -6.17
CA THR A 64 -1.78 1.06 -5.80
C THR A 64 -2.35 1.18 -4.41
N ASP A 65 -1.89 2.18 -3.66
CA ASP A 65 -2.42 2.53 -2.34
C ASP A 65 -3.88 3.01 -2.41
N ALA A 66 -4.59 2.96 -1.27
CA ALA A 66 -5.90 3.59 -1.17
C ALA A 66 -5.78 5.12 -1.23
N LEU A 67 -6.63 5.76 -2.02
CA LEU A 67 -6.69 7.23 -2.08
C LEU A 67 -7.73 7.73 -1.09
N CYS A 68 -7.28 8.48 -0.09
CA CYS A 68 -8.16 9.12 0.89
C CYS A 68 -8.56 10.51 0.43
N GLY A 69 -9.86 10.78 0.45
CA GLY A 69 -10.43 12.09 0.14
C GLY A 69 -10.17 13.11 1.24
N ARG A 70 -10.78 14.29 1.08
CA ARG A 70 -10.71 15.36 2.08
C ARG A 70 -11.45 14.93 3.34
N CYS A 71 -11.11 15.52 4.49
CA CYS A 71 -11.86 15.30 5.72
C CYS A 71 -13.36 15.51 5.47
N LEU A 72 -14.20 14.64 6.05
CA LEU A 72 -15.65 14.81 5.94
C LEU A 72 -16.00 16.24 6.35
N PRO A 73 -16.83 16.96 5.58
CA PRO A 73 -17.29 18.27 5.99
C PRO A 73 -18.15 18.10 7.24
N GLY A 74 -17.52 18.25 8.42
CA GLY A 74 -18.24 18.66 9.61
C GLY A 74 -18.82 20.03 9.29
N SER A 75 -20.14 20.13 9.35
CA SER A 75 -20.94 21.34 9.11
C SER A 75 -20.15 22.62 9.41
N VAL A 76 -19.54 23.21 8.39
CA VAL A 76 -19.08 24.59 8.46
C VAL A 76 -20.36 25.41 8.39
N ILE A 77 -20.81 25.90 9.54
CA ILE A 77 -21.76 27.01 9.56
C ILE A 77 -21.03 28.15 8.85
N PRO A 78 -21.47 28.61 7.66
CA PRO A 78 -20.79 29.73 7.03
C PRO A 78 -20.96 30.94 7.95
N LEU A 79 -19.86 31.51 8.42
CA LEU A 79 -19.83 32.79 9.15
C LEU A 79 -20.27 33.99 8.28
N THR A 80 -20.83 33.75 7.10
CA THR A 80 -21.33 34.79 6.17
C THR A 80 -22.80 35.13 6.41
N SER A 81 -23.28 35.00 7.65
CA SER A 81 -24.64 35.40 8.05
C SER A 81 -24.60 36.02 9.44
N ALA A 82 -23.90 37.14 9.56
CA ALA A 82 -24.00 38.07 10.70
C ALA A 82 -24.02 39.50 10.17
#